data_AF-A0AAQ1HPX2-F1
#
_entry.id   AF-A0AAQ1HPX2-F1
#
_cell.length_a   1.000
_cell.length_b   1.000
_cell.length_c   1.000
_cell.angle_alpha   90.00
_cell.angle_beta   90.00
_cell.angle_gamma   90.00
#
_symmetry.space_group_name_H-M   'P 1'
#
loop_
_entity.id
_entity.type
_entity.pdbx_description
1 polymer ?
#
loop_
_entity_poly.entity_id
_entity_poly.type
_entity_poly.pdbx_seq_one_letter_code
_entity_poly.pdbx_strand_id
1 'polypeptide(L)'
;MAAIEVVEYVREDASCPYQEWFDSLHFQAAAKVATAKVRMAVGNTSNVGIGEYRIDWGPGYRIYLARDGEALIVLFGGGSKAGQAADIRKAKALHAEYKQRKKARFGPQMRG
;
A
#
# COMPACT_ATOMS: atom_id res chain seq x y z
N MET A 1 13.90 -17.82 3.36
CA MET A 1 12.76 -16.92 3.66
C MET A 1 12.73 -15.88 2.56
N ALA A 2 11.68 -15.83 1.73
CA ALA A 2 11.55 -14.77 0.73
C ALA A 2 11.10 -13.50 1.48
N ALA A 3 11.97 -12.50 1.55
CA ALA A 3 11.60 -11.19 2.07
C ALA A 3 10.60 -10.56 1.10
N ILE A 4 9.45 -10.12 1.60
CA ILE A 4 8.50 -9.38 0.78
C ILE A 4 8.98 -7.94 0.73
N GLU A 5 9.19 -7.42 -0.47
CA GLU A 5 9.53 -6.03 -0.71
C GLU A 5 8.27 -5.17 -0.57
N VAL A 6 8.31 -4.16 0.30
CA VAL A 6 7.20 -3.25 0.51
C VAL A 6 7.58 -1.88 -0.04
N VAL A 7 6.98 -1.53 -1.17
CA VAL A 7 7.21 -0.27 -1.87
C VAL A 7 6.02 0.67 -1.72
N GLU A 8 6.29 1.96 -1.78
CA GLU A 8 5.26 3.00 -1.76
C GLU A 8 4.88 3.38 -3.18
N TYR A 9 3.60 3.58 -3.43
CA TYR A 9 3.12 4.03 -4.72
C TYR A 9 3.41 5.52 -4.89
N VAL A 10 4.30 5.83 -5.82
CA VAL A 10 4.60 7.20 -6.24
C VAL A 10 3.87 7.47 -7.56
N ARG A 11 3.04 8.53 -7.55
CA ARG A 11 2.30 9.00 -8.71
C ARG A 11 3.25 9.61 -9.75
N GLU A 12 2.73 9.89 -10.94
CA GLU A 12 3.52 10.47 -12.04
C GLU A 12 4.05 11.87 -11.72
N ASP A 13 3.30 12.64 -10.92
CA ASP A 13 3.67 13.96 -10.42
C ASP A 13 4.69 13.93 -9.28
N ALA A 14 5.31 12.77 -9.00
CA ALA A 14 6.18 12.50 -7.87
C ALA A 14 5.51 12.65 -6.48
N SER A 15 4.19 12.80 -6.41
CA SER A 15 3.47 12.75 -5.15
C SER A 15 3.41 11.31 -4.62
N CYS A 16 3.57 11.18 -3.31
CA CYS A 16 3.42 9.90 -2.61
C CYS A 16 2.22 10.02 -1.67
N PRO A 17 1.02 9.54 -2.06
CA PRO A 17 -0.17 9.63 -1.22
C PRO A 17 0.00 8.93 0.13
N TYR A 18 0.87 7.92 0.19
CA TYR A 18 1.26 7.28 1.45
C TYR A 18 2.07 8.21 2.33
N GLN A 19 3.09 8.87 1.79
CA GLN A 19 3.93 9.81 2.54
C GLN A 19 3.11 11.00 3.03
N GLU A 20 2.28 11.61 2.18
CA GLU A 20 1.41 12.72 2.56
C GLU A 20 0.47 12.35 3.71
N TRP A 21 -0.13 11.16 3.64
CA TRP A 21 -0.94 10.65 4.73
C TRP A 21 -0.10 10.37 5.97
N PHE A 22 1.04 9.71 5.82
CA PHE A 22 1.93 9.35 6.92
C PHE A 22 2.45 10.57 7.67
N ASP A 23 2.81 11.63 6.95
CA ASP A 23 3.28 12.89 7.51
C ASP A 23 2.16 13.66 8.23
N SER A 24 0.90 13.43 7.84
CA SER A 24 -0.26 13.97 8.57
C SER A 24 -0.57 13.20 9.87
N LEU A 25 0.04 12.02 10.08
CA LEU A 25 -0.18 11.21 11.28
C LEU A 25 0.62 11.74 12.48
N HIS A 26 0.03 11.57 13.65
CA HIS A 26 0.75 11.79 14.91
C HIS A 26 1.94 10.82 15.05
N PHE A 27 3.01 11.22 15.74
CA PHE A 27 4.26 10.44 15.86
C PHE A 27 4.03 8.99 16.33
N GLN A 28 3.06 8.77 17.22
CA GLN A 28 2.70 7.44 17.72
C GLN A 28 2.04 6.58 16.63
N ALA A 29 1.17 7.18 15.80
CA ALA A 29 0.55 6.49 14.67
C ALA A 29 1.62 6.15 13.61
N ALA A 30 2.50 7.11 13.29
CA ALA A 30 3.62 6.90 12.37
C ALA A 30 4.51 5.72 12.78
N ALA A 31 4.88 5.64 14.07
CA ALA A 31 5.67 4.51 14.58
C ALA A 31 4.96 3.15 14.44
N LYS A 32 3.63 3.12 14.67
CA LYS A 32 2.81 1.90 14.50
C LYS A 32 2.70 1.50 13.03
N VAL A 33 2.50 2.47 12.14
CA VAL A 33 2.46 2.25 10.69
C VAL A 33 3.81 1.72 10.18
N ALA A 34 4.93 2.29 10.63
CA ALA A 34 6.27 1.79 10.31
C ALA A 34 6.46 0.35 10.79
N THR A 35 6.03 0.05 12.03
CA THR A 35 6.06 -1.32 12.57
C THR A 35 5.21 -2.27 11.75
N ALA A 36 4.01 -1.85 11.33
CA ALA A 36 3.12 -2.62 10.47
C ALA A 36 3.77 -2.91 9.11
N LYS A 37 4.40 -1.91 8.48
CA LYS A 37 5.14 -2.06 7.21
C LYS A 37 6.24 -3.13 7.31
N VAL A 38 7.05 -3.07 8.37
CA VAL A 38 8.09 -4.09 8.63
C VAL A 38 7.47 -5.47 8.88
N ARG A 39 6.39 -5.53 9.67
CA ARG A 39 5.67 -6.78 9.92
C ARG A 39 5.05 -7.36 8.65
N MET A 40 4.64 -6.57 7.67
CA MET A 40 4.17 -7.06 6.37
C MET A 40 5.31 -7.64 5.53
N ALA A 41 6.48 -7.02 5.57
CA ALA A 41 7.67 -7.49 4.84
C ALA A 41 8.13 -8.87 5.34
N VAL A 42 7.97 -9.12 6.65
CA VAL A 42 8.40 -10.34 7.34
C VAL A 42 7.27 -11.36 7.50
N GLY A 43 6.04 -10.88 7.66
CA GLY A 43 4.84 -11.67 7.86
C GLY A 43 4.33 -12.20 6.53
N ASN A 44 4.44 -13.51 6.36
CA ASN A 44 3.97 -14.25 5.20
C ASN A 44 2.47 -13.98 4.96
N THR A 45 2.17 -12.94 4.18
CA THR A 45 0.81 -12.45 3.97
C THR A 45 0.18 -13.29 2.86
N SER A 46 -0.18 -14.53 3.19
CA SER A 46 -0.72 -15.52 2.27
C SER A 46 -1.96 -14.99 1.52
N ASN A 47 -1.82 -14.86 0.20
CA ASN A 47 -2.90 -14.81 -0.79
C ASN A 47 -3.94 -13.66 -0.69
N VAL A 48 -3.50 -12.39 -0.64
CA VAL A 48 -4.39 -11.21 -0.73
C VAL A 48 -3.98 -10.33 -1.89
N GLY A 49 -4.82 -10.20 -2.92
CA GLY A 49 -4.55 -9.33 -4.07
C GLY A 49 -4.60 -7.84 -3.72
N ILE A 50 -5.75 -7.34 -3.27
CA ILE A 50 -5.89 -6.00 -2.67
C ILE A 50 -6.24 -6.20 -1.20
N GLY A 51 -5.45 -5.63 -0.30
CA GLY A 51 -5.61 -5.75 1.14
C GLY A 51 -5.81 -4.40 1.83
N GLU A 52 -6.52 -4.42 2.95
CA GLU A 52 -6.54 -3.34 3.92
C GLU A 52 -5.85 -3.83 5.18
N TYR A 53 -4.78 -3.16 5.61
CA TYR A 53 -4.18 -3.43 6.91
C TYR A 53 -4.79 -2.51 7.95
N ARG A 54 -5.57 -3.10 8.85
CA ARG A 54 -6.22 -2.37 9.94
C ARG A 54 -5.26 -2.24 11.11
N ILE A 55 -5.04 -1.01 11.54
CA ILE A 55 -4.30 -0.71 12.75
C ILE A 55 -5.33 -0.30 13.79
N ASP A 56 -5.57 -1.19 14.75
CA ASP A 56 -6.45 -0.96 15.89
C ASP A 56 -5.77 -0.03 16.90
N TRP A 57 -5.59 1.24 16.52
CA TRP A 57 -4.98 2.27 17.33
C TRP A 57 -5.62 3.64 17.06
N GLY A 58 -5.96 4.36 18.13
CA GLY A 58 -6.60 5.67 18.06
C GLY A 58 -7.95 5.64 17.31
N PRO A 59 -8.17 6.51 16.30
CA PRO A 59 -9.42 6.54 15.53
C PRO A 59 -9.65 5.32 14.61
N GLY A 60 -8.70 4.38 14.55
CA GLY A 60 -8.73 3.21 13.68
C GLY A 60 -8.20 3.56 12.30
N TYR A 61 -6.89 3.38 12.12
CA TYR A 61 -6.19 3.64 10.86
C TYR A 61 -6.22 2.42 9.95
N ARG A 62 -6.23 2.65 8.64
CA ARG A 62 -6.16 1.59 7.64
C ARG A 62 -5.14 1.95 6.58
N ILE A 63 -4.24 1.02 6.30
CA ILE A 63 -3.29 1.14 5.19
C ILE A 63 -3.85 0.34 4.02
N TYR A 64 -4.00 0.99 2.88
CA TYR A 64 -4.42 0.36 1.64
C TYR A 64 -3.19 -0.13 0.89
N LEU A 65 -3.16 -1.43 0.62
CA LEU A 65 -2.04 -2.07 -0.06
C LEU A 65 -2.56 -3.06 -1.11
N ALA A 66 -1.75 -3.33 -2.13
CA ALA A 66 -1.95 -4.51 -2.97
C ALA A 66 -0.69 -5.34 -2.99
N ARG A 67 -0.88 -6.66 -2.93
CA ARG A 67 0.19 -7.61 -3.20
C ARG A 67 0.29 -7.79 -4.70
N ASP A 68 1.50 -7.65 -5.21
CA ASP A 68 1.82 -7.93 -6.59
C ASP A 68 2.74 -9.15 -6.69
N GLY A 69 2.18 -10.28 -7.12
CA GLY A 69 2.89 -11.55 -7.16
C GLY A 69 3.24 -12.09 -5.77
N GLU A 70 4.35 -12.81 -5.67
CA GLU A 70 4.70 -13.52 -4.44
C GLU A 70 5.57 -12.71 -3.47
N ALA A 71 6.28 -11.69 -3.94
CA ALA A 71 7.30 -11.00 -3.15
C ALA A 71 7.22 -9.45 -3.17
N LEU A 72 6.19 -8.84 -3.76
CA LEU A 72 6.03 -7.38 -3.79
C LEU A 72 4.70 -6.95 -3.16
N ILE A 73 4.75 -5.92 -2.32
CA ILE A 73 3.59 -5.22 -1.78
C ILE A 73 3.71 -3.74 -2.12
N VAL A 74 2.65 -3.17 -2.67
CA VAL A 74 2.55 -1.75 -3.01
C VAL A 74 1.61 -1.05 -2.05
N LEU A 75 2.08 0.00 -1.40
CA LEU A 75 1.29 0.84 -0.49
C LEU A 75 0.70 2.01 -1.28
N PHE A 76 -0.63 2.09 -1.36
CA PHE A 76 -1.32 3.19 -2.06
C PHE A 76 -1.62 4.37 -1.15
N GLY A 77 -1.58 4.17 0.17
CA GLY A 77 -1.82 5.19 1.16
C GLY A 77 -2.51 4.64 2.39
N GLY A 78 -2.99 5.54 3.24
CA GLY A 78 -3.80 5.17 4.38
C GLY A 78 -4.88 6.18 4.66
N GLY A 79 -5.78 5.80 5.55
CA GLY A 79 -6.94 6.58 5.91
C GLY A 79 -7.40 6.29 7.32
N SER A 80 -8.39 7.04 7.76
CA SER A 80 -9.08 6.81 9.04
C SER A 80 -10.48 6.24 8.79
N LYS A 81 -11.07 5.65 9.83
CA LYS A 81 -12.45 5.14 9.77
C LYS A 81 -13.48 6.16 9.27
N ALA A 82 -13.27 7.46 9.53
CA ALA A 82 -14.20 8.53 9.12
C ALA A 82 -14.16 8.81 7.59
N GLY A 83 -13.05 8.50 6.92
CA GLY A 83 -12.82 8.75 5.48
C GLY A 83 -12.94 7.52 4.58
N GLN A 84 -13.27 6.35 5.15
CA GLN A 84 -13.12 5.03 4.50
C GLN A 84 -13.69 4.98 3.07
N ALA A 85 -14.86 5.58 2.80
CA ALA A 85 -15.47 5.53 1.47
C ALA A 85 -14.67 6.30 0.41
N ALA A 86 -14.11 7.46 0.76
CA ALA A 86 -13.26 8.24 -0.12
C ALA A 86 -11.90 7.56 -0.32
N ASP A 87 -11.35 7.01 0.76
CA ASP A 87 -10.05 6.33 0.75
C ASP A 87 -10.10 5.03 -0.06
N ILE A 88 -11.18 4.24 0.06
CA ILE A 88 -11.40 3.05 -0.79
C ILE A 88 -11.48 3.44 -2.26
N ARG A 89 -12.20 4.52 -2.60
CA ARG A 89 -12.29 4.98 -4.00
C ARG A 89 -10.93 5.38 -4.54
N LYS A 90 -10.15 6.17 -3.77
CA LYS A 90 -8.77 6.54 -4.12
C LYS A 90 -7.88 5.31 -4.28
N ALA A 91 -7.86 4.40 -3.31
CA ALA A 91 -7.06 3.19 -3.36
C ALA A 91 -7.40 2.31 -4.58
N LYS A 92 -8.69 2.15 -4.90
CA LYS A 92 -9.12 1.41 -6.11
C LYS A 92 -8.66 2.10 -7.39
N ALA A 93 -8.77 3.43 -7.47
CA ALA A 93 -8.30 4.21 -8.62
C ALA A 93 -6.78 4.08 -8.81
N LEU A 94 -6.01 4.30 -7.74
CA LEU A 94 -4.54 4.17 -7.75
C LEU A 94 -4.10 2.74 -8.09
N HIS A 95 -4.81 1.73 -7.60
CA HIS A 95 -4.53 0.33 -7.94
C HIS A 95 -4.83 0.01 -9.41
N ALA A 96 -5.91 0.57 -9.98
CA ALA A 96 -6.22 0.43 -11.40
C ALA A 96 -5.16 1.12 -12.27
N GLU A 97 -4.70 2.32 -11.86
CA GLU A 97 -3.62 3.05 -12.49
C GLU A 97 -2.30 2.27 -12.42
N TYR A 98 -1.96 1.73 -11.23
CA TYR A 98 -0.81 0.86 -11.03
C TYR A 98 -0.85 -0.38 -11.92
N LYS A 99 -1.99 -1.07 -12.03
CA LYS A 99 -2.13 -2.24 -12.92
C LYS A 99 -1.90 -1.87 -14.39
N GLN A 100 -2.46 -0.75 -14.84
CA GLN A 100 -2.24 -0.26 -16.21
C GLN A 100 -0.77 0.10 -16.44
N ARG A 101 -0.16 0.81 -15.49
CA ARG A 101 1.25 1.21 -15.56
C ARG A 101 2.20 0.02 -15.48
N LYS A 102 1.90 -0.99 -14.65
CA LYS A 102 2.64 -2.26 -14.63
C LYS A 102 2.57 -2.93 -15.99
N LYS A 103 1.39 -2.98 -16.62
CA LYS A 103 1.25 -3.54 -17.97
C LYS A 103 2.05 -2.74 -19.02
N ALA A 104 2.15 -1.43 -18.88
CA ALA A 104 2.93 -0.56 -19.77
C ALA A 104 4.44 -0.62 -19.51
N ARG A 105 4.87 -0.80 -18.26
CA ARG A 105 6.29 -0.83 -17.84
C ARG A 105 6.88 -2.26 -17.85
N PHE A 106 6.04 -3.29 -17.77
CA PHE A 106 6.41 -4.72 -17.78
C PHE A 106 5.73 -5.54 -18.90
N GLY A 107 5.16 -4.92 -19.93
CA GLY A 107 4.71 -5.61 -21.15
C GLY A 107 5.36 -5.02 -22.40
N PRO A 108 5.86 -5.80 -23.39
CA PRO A 108 6.08 -7.25 -23.45
C PRO A 108 7.59 -7.61 -23.40
N GLN A 109 8.07 -8.18 -22.29
CA GLN A 109 9.41 -8.78 -22.21
C GLN A 109 9.42 -10.24 -21.73
N MET A 110 8.24 -10.88 -21.62
CA MET A 110 8.14 -12.33 -21.39
C MET A 110 7.72 -13.05 -22.68
N ARG A 111 8.61 -13.01 -23.68
CA ARG A 111 8.74 -14.09 -24.67
C ARG A 111 10.16 -14.62 -24.54
N GLY A 112 10.27 -15.87 -24.13
CA GLY A 112 11.50 -16.65 -24.02
C GLY A 112 11.11 -18.05 -23.60
#